data_AF-A0A348W8U8-F1
#
_entry.id   AF-A0A348W8U8-F1
#
_cell.length_a   1.000
_cell.length_b   1.000
_cell.length_c   1.000
_cell.angle_alpha   90.00
_cell.angle_beta   90.00
_cell.angle_gamma   90.00
#
_symmetry.space_group_name_H-M   'P 1'
#
loop_
_entity.id
_entity.type
_entity.pdbx_description
1 polymer ?
#
loop_
_entity_poly.entity_id
_entity_poly.type
_entity_poly.pdbx_seq_one_letter_code
_entity_poly.pdbx_strand_id
1 'polypeptide(L)'
;LQVEQGFEKALGAALADDLRAPEVEADGGSGWSLLPDYPEHQSLPGGVQPITHHVSVPDVLARRLSQVGVVEAVDAPHLQAELKPGQRLVSPQGDLWRWDGYRTFAEEQPSAAALRLEQLNRLEELKQMLAHASAKADGARQAHETLKTRLADLTRQDAEAREARKAADQALNEANRALSRTEADRNLAQSRLEALGLAVTRHEEEAMAARKQLAEAEGALRELGDLDAARAEVEDVKMTVEAARITMISRRSEHDEVRREGEARKKRSQEVTKELSGWRHRLETAEKRSAELNERKSATEEELEEAAATPASLAEMREELSEKIDQSEARKAAAADALSAGEGALRKASEAEREAERAAGEAREARAAGQARQEAAEEARGQAAHRIEEELETTPERLLETLDATPDDMPKAETLEADVNRLKRQRDALGSVNLRAEEDAREVQEEHDTLVREKTDLEEAIKALRSG
;
A
#
# COMPACT_ATOMS: atom_id res chain seq x y z
N LEU A 1 -19.13 26.83 30.20
CA LEU A 1 -19.16 27.86 29.15
C LEU A 1 -18.75 27.21 27.84
N GLN A 2 -19.65 27.16 26.86
CA GLN A 2 -19.34 26.77 25.48
C GLN A 2 -19.77 27.90 24.56
N VAL A 3 -18.95 28.21 23.56
CA VAL A 3 -19.20 29.31 22.62
C VAL A 3 -19.16 28.72 21.22
N GLU A 4 -20.21 28.99 20.45
CA GLU A 4 -20.24 28.66 19.03
C GLU A 4 -19.10 29.39 18.29
N GLN A 5 -18.47 28.70 17.35
CA GLN A 5 -17.32 29.22 16.62
C GLN A 5 -17.70 30.48 15.84
N GLY A 6 -16.92 31.55 16.02
CA GLY A 6 -17.16 32.86 15.41
C GLY A 6 -17.78 33.91 16.36
N PHE A 7 -18.23 33.50 17.55
CA PHE A 7 -18.82 34.41 18.55
C PHE A 7 -17.92 34.65 19.78
N GLU A 8 -16.71 34.10 19.79
CA GLU A 8 -15.75 34.26 20.89
C GLU A 8 -15.36 35.73 21.11
N LYS A 9 -15.22 36.49 20.02
CA LYS A 9 -14.91 37.92 20.04
C LYS A 9 -16.09 38.75 20.54
N ALA A 10 -17.30 38.45 20.07
CA ALA A 10 -18.53 39.07 20.54
C ALA A 10 -18.73 38.88 22.06
N LEU A 11 -18.54 37.65 22.56
CA LEU A 11 -18.66 37.37 24.00
C LEU A 11 -17.55 38.05 24.81
N GLY A 12 -16.32 38.03 24.29
CA GLY A 12 -15.17 38.67 24.92
C GLY A 12 -15.32 40.20 25.01
N ALA A 13 -15.93 40.84 24.01
CA ALA A 13 -16.25 42.27 24.04
C ALA A 13 -17.44 42.58 24.97
N ALA A 14 -18.42 41.69 25.04
CA ALA A 14 -19.60 41.86 25.88
C ALA A 14 -19.30 41.80 27.39
N LEU A 15 -18.36 40.95 27.82
CA LEU A 15 -18.07 40.74 29.25
C LEU A 15 -16.68 41.22 29.68
N ALA A 16 -15.73 41.39 28.77
CA ALA A 16 -14.34 41.78 29.09
C ALA A 16 -13.77 40.94 30.26
N ASP A 17 -13.23 41.59 31.29
CA ASP A 17 -12.66 40.93 32.46
C ASP A 17 -13.71 40.28 33.37
N ASP A 18 -14.99 40.64 33.25
CA ASP A 18 -16.04 40.06 34.08
C ASP A 18 -16.24 38.56 33.77
N LEU A 19 -15.84 38.08 32.59
CA LEU A 19 -15.87 36.64 32.27
C LEU A 19 -14.94 35.80 33.17
N ARG A 20 -13.93 36.43 33.80
CA ARG A 20 -12.95 35.77 34.66
C ARG A 20 -13.41 35.68 36.11
N ALA A 21 -14.44 36.43 36.49
CA ALA A 21 -14.93 36.44 37.86
C ALA A 21 -15.60 35.08 38.18
N PRO A 22 -15.32 34.47 39.35
CA PRO A 22 -15.92 33.20 39.74
C PRO A 22 -17.40 33.39 40.13
N GLU A 23 -18.16 32.31 40.13
CA GLU A 23 -19.47 32.26 40.76
C GLU A 23 -19.31 32.27 42.30
N VAL A 24 -20.13 33.07 42.99
CA VAL A 24 -20.10 33.25 44.45
C VAL A 24 -21.50 33.21 45.05
N GLU A 25 -21.59 32.81 46.31
CA GLU A 25 -22.81 32.91 47.11
C GLU A 25 -23.12 34.38 47.45
N ALA A 26 -24.37 34.69 47.85
CA ALA A 26 -24.86 36.07 48.02
C ALA A 26 -24.11 36.87 49.10
N ASP A 27 -23.45 36.21 50.04
CA ASP A 27 -22.59 36.73 51.11
C ASP A 27 -21.10 36.40 50.92
N GLY A 28 -20.73 35.90 49.74
CA GLY A 28 -19.37 35.52 49.37
C GLY A 28 -18.44 36.68 48.96
N GLY A 29 -17.25 36.32 48.47
CA GLY A 29 -16.24 37.27 47.98
C GLY A 29 -16.59 37.92 46.61
N SER A 30 -15.60 38.49 45.93
CA SER A 30 -15.81 39.12 44.62
C SER A 30 -16.14 38.11 43.52
N GLY A 31 -17.30 38.23 42.88
CA GLY A 31 -17.73 37.32 41.81
C GLY A 31 -19.15 37.57 41.30
N TRP A 32 -19.66 36.62 40.52
CA TRP A 32 -21.05 36.57 40.06
C TRP A 32 -21.94 35.86 41.05
N SER A 33 -22.97 36.54 41.55
CA SER A 33 -24.03 35.91 42.36
C SER A 33 -25.28 35.67 41.54
N LEU A 34 -25.97 34.56 41.83
CA LEU A 34 -27.22 34.21 41.15
C LEU A 34 -28.31 35.22 41.52
N LEU A 35 -28.91 35.85 40.52
CA LEU A 35 -30.06 36.72 40.68
C LEU A 35 -31.29 36.13 39.97
N PRO A 36 -32.51 36.29 40.52
CA PRO A 36 -33.74 35.93 39.83
C PRO A 36 -33.86 36.67 38.48
N ASP A 37 -34.61 36.11 37.55
CA ASP A 37 -34.93 36.76 36.28
C ASP A 37 -35.66 38.10 36.46
N TYR A 38 -35.67 38.92 35.41
CA TYR A 38 -36.36 40.20 35.44
C TYR A 38 -37.88 40.00 35.62
N PRO A 39 -38.53 40.74 36.55
CA PRO A 39 -39.98 40.67 36.75
C PRO A 39 -40.78 41.07 35.50
N GLU A 40 -40.21 41.92 34.65
CA GLU A 40 -40.75 42.33 33.36
C GLU A 40 -39.77 41.99 32.24
N HIS A 41 -40.27 41.44 31.13
CA HIS A 41 -39.42 41.06 30.01
C HIS A 41 -38.84 42.29 29.31
N GLN A 42 -37.52 42.44 29.40
CA GLN A 42 -36.80 43.51 28.71
C GLN A 42 -36.29 43.00 27.35
N SER A 43 -37.12 43.15 26.32
CA SER A 43 -36.74 42.81 24.95
C SER A 43 -35.65 43.74 24.41
N LEU A 44 -34.74 43.18 23.61
CA LEU A 44 -33.80 43.93 22.78
C LEU A 44 -34.54 44.64 21.62
N PRO A 45 -33.90 45.62 20.95
CA PRO A 45 -34.46 46.28 19.78
C PRO A 45 -34.91 45.29 18.68
N GLY A 46 -35.87 45.71 17.87
CA GLY A 46 -36.48 44.85 16.84
C GLY A 46 -35.44 44.29 15.86
N GLY A 47 -35.41 42.97 15.70
CA GLY A 47 -34.49 42.29 14.79
C GLY A 47 -33.17 41.84 15.42
N VAL A 48 -32.88 42.20 16.67
CA VAL A 48 -31.66 41.82 17.38
C VAL A 48 -31.85 40.52 18.15
N GLN A 49 -30.98 39.54 17.91
CA GLN A 49 -30.96 38.27 18.66
C GLN A 49 -30.05 38.39 19.88
N PRO A 50 -30.42 37.83 21.04
CA PRO A 50 -29.53 37.81 22.20
C PRO A 50 -28.35 36.85 21.96
N ILE A 51 -27.18 37.20 22.47
CA ILE A 51 -25.95 36.38 22.32
C ILE A 51 -26.12 34.98 22.93
N THR A 52 -27.03 34.81 23.90
CA THR A 52 -27.36 33.53 24.54
C THR A 52 -27.86 32.45 23.57
N HIS A 53 -28.22 32.79 22.33
CA HIS A 53 -28.52 31.79 21.29
C HIS A 53 -27.26 31.10 20.74
N HIS A 54 -26.09 31.76 20.85
CA HIS A 54 -24.81 31.30 20.31
C HIS A 54 -23.81 30.90 21.41
N VAL A 55 -24.16 31.12 22.69
CA VAL A 55 -23.31 30.80 23.83
C VAL A 55 -24.08 30.04 24.91
N SER A 56 -23.50 28.96 25.41
CA SER A 56 -23.98 28.23 26.58
C SER A 56 -23.20 28.69 27.81
N VAL A 57 -23.88 29.40 28.70
CA VAL A 57 -23.31 30.07 29.87
C VAL A 57 -23.95 29.58 31.17
N PRO A 58 -23.26 29.66 32.32
CA PRO A 58 -23.87 29.39 33.62
C PRO A 58 -25.07 30.32 33.90
N ASP A 59 -26.04 29.84 34.69
CA ASP A 59 -27.27 30.57 35.01
C ASP A 59 -27.00 31.96 35.62
N VAL A 60 -25.92 32.09 36.39
CA VAL A 60 -25.49 33.37 36.98
C VAL A 60 -25.16 34.46 35.94
N LEU A 61 -24.83 34.08 34.70
CA LEU A 61 -24.56 35.00 33.60
C LEU A 61 -25.75 35.17 32.65
N ALA A 62 -26.74 34.28 32.70
CA ALA A 62 -27.87 34.25 31.76
C ALA A 62 -28.60 35.59 31.75
N ARG A 63 -28.86 36.16 32.93
CA ARG A 63 -29.54 37.45 33.10
C ARG A 63 -28.80 38.61 32.43
N ARG A 64 -27.46 38.62 32.47
CA ARG A 64 -26.65 39.68 31.84
C ARG A 64 -26.54 39.47 30.33
N LEU A 65 -26.29 38.24 29.90
CA LEU A 65 -26.08 37.91 28.50
C LEU A 65 -27.37 37.98 27.67
N SER A 66 -28.54 37.81 28.28
CA SER A 66 -29.82 38.07 27.59
C SER A 66 -30.01 39.54 27.20
N GLN A 67 -29.27 40.48 27.81
CA GLN A 67 -29.28 41.91 27.51
C GLN A 67 -28.16 42.34 26.55
N VAL A 68 -27.47 41.35 25.97
CA VAL A 68 -26.43 41.54 24.96
C VAL A 68 -26.99 41.06 23.63
N GLY A 69 -27.22 41.99 22.71
CA GLY A 69 -27.68 41.69 21.36
C GLY A 69 -26.53 41.50 20.38
N VAL A 70 -26.65 40.55 19.45
CA VAL A 70 -25.70 40.39 18.35
C VAL A 70 -26.25 41.06 17.10
N VAL A 71 -25.46 41.93 16.48
CA VAL A 71 -25.83 42.70 15.28
C VAL A 71 -24.66 42.82 14.32
N GLU A 72 -24.96 43.07 13.04
CA GLU A 72 -23.96 43.52 12.09
C GLU A 72 -23.52 44.95 12.42
N ALA A 73 -22.24 45.26 12.23
CA ALA A 73 -21.65 46.53 12.63
C ALA A 73 -22.30 47.75 11.93
N VAL A 74 -22.87 47.56 10.74
CA VAL A 74 -23.56 48.59 9.96
C VAL A 74 -24.90 49.03 10.58
N ASP A 75 -25.60 48.11 11.24
CA ASP A 75 -26.93 48.36 11.81
C ASP A 75 -26.85 48.89 13.26
N ALA A 76 -25.72 48.63 13.94
CA ALA A 76 -25.52 48.96 15.33
C ALA A 76 -25.68 50.46 15.67
N PRO A 77 -25.23 51.45 14.86
CA PRO A 77 -25.40 52.86 15.17
C PRO A 77 -26.86 53.32 15.25
N HIS A 78 -27.74 52.75 14.41
CA HIS A 78 -29.17 53.05 14.41
C HIS A 78 -29.85 52.41 15.63
N LEU A 79 -29.57 51.14 15.85
CA LEU A 79 -30.16 50.35 16.94
C LEU A 79 -29.67 50.76 18.33
N GLN A 80 -28.49 51.38 18.44
CA GLN A 80 -27.96 51.86 19.72
C GLN A 80 -28.89 52.90 20.37
N ALA A 81 -29.52 53.76 19.57
CA ALA A 81 -30.44 54.78 20.08
C ALA A 81 -31.72 54.19 20.71
N GLU A 82 -32.04 52.94 20.41
CA GLU A 82 -33.21 52.22 20.91
C GLU A 82 -32.91 51.35 22.14
N LEU A 83 -31.65 51.29 22.58
CA LEU A 83 -31.25 50.46 23.72
C LEU A 83 -31.83 50.98 25.04
N LYS A 84 -32.35 50.06 25.85
CA LYS A 84 -32.74 50.37 27.24
C LYS A 84 -31.52 50.43 28.16
N PRO A 85 -31.60 51.14 29.30
CA PRO A 85 -30.52 51.16 30.28
C PRO A 85 -30.02 49.76 30.66
N GLY A 86 -28.72 49.54 30.53
CA GLY A 86 -28.05 48.27 30.80
C GLY A 86 -27.87 47.35 29.58
N GLN A 87 -28.55 47.61 28.46
CA GLN A 87 -28.41 46.83 27.24
C GLN A 87 -27.16 47.24 26.44
N ARG A 88 -26.65 46.28 25.66
CA ARG A 88 -25.53 46.49 24.74
C ARG A 88 -25.70 45.67 23.47
N LEU A 89 -25.12 46.14 22.39
CA LEU A 89 -25.00 45.42 21.13
C LEU A 89 -23.54 45.05 20.91
N VAL A 90 -23.29 43.88 20.35
CA VAL A 90 -21.98 43.43 19.94
C VAL A 90 -21.98 42.89 18.52
N SER A 91 -20.90 43.11 17.78
CA SER A 91 -20.70 42.43 16.49
C SER A 91 -20.00 41.08 16.68
N PRO A 92 -20.17 40.12 15.75
CA PRO A 92 -19.36 38.90 15.72
C PRO A 92 -17.85 39.17 15.76
N GLN A 93 -17.41 40.30 15.21
CA GLN A 93 -16.02 40.73 15.16
C GLN A 93 -15.51 41.27 16.50
N GLY A 94 -16.40 41.63 17.43
CA GLY A 94 -16.05 42.11 18.77
C GLY A 94 -16.23 43.62 18.98
N ASP A 95 -16.92 44.32 18.07
CA ASP A 95 -17.32 45.71 18.29
C ASP A 95 -18.41 45.76 19.35
N LEU A 96 -18.49 46.86 20.10
CA LEU A 96 -19.43 47.02 21.22
C LEU A 96 -20.08 48.40 21.17
N TRP A 97 -21.41 48.42 21.32
CA TRP A 97 -22.23 49.62 21.49
C TRP A 97 -23.06 49.51 22.76
N ARG A 98 -22.99 50.50 23.64
CA ARG A 98 -23.75 50.53 24.90
C ARG A 98 -24.86 51.57 24.87
N TRP A 99 -25.88 51.34 25.69
CA TRP A 99 -27.04 52.23 25.83
C TRP A 99 -26.72 53.68 26.19
N ASP A 100 -25.57 53.94 26.84
CA ASP A 100 -25.12 55.27 27.29
C ASP A 100 -24.34 56.04 26.21
N GLY A 101 -24.28 55.51 24.99
CA GLY A 101 -23.58 56.12 23.87
C GLY A 101 -22.12 55.67 23.71
N TYR A 102 -21.58 54.88 24.64
CA TYR A 102 -20.22 54.35 24.55
C TYR A 102 -20.09 53.34 23.41
N ARG A 103 -19.00 53.42 22.65
CA ARG A 103 -18.68 52.53 21.53
C ARG A 103 -17.20 52.16 21.55
N THR A 104 -16.87 50.91 21.23
CA THR A 104 -15.49 50.45 21.00
C THR A 104 -15.45 49.52 19.81
N PHE A 105 -14.45 49.68 18.96
CA PHE A 105 -14.25 48.81 17.81
C PHE A 105 -13.20 47.73 18.11
N ALA A 106 -13.41 46.55 17.55
CA ALA A 106 -12.58 45.38 17.83
C ALA A 106 -11.10 45.57 17.46
N GLU A 107 -10.83 46.40 16.45
CA GLU A 107 -9.48 46.73 15.97
C GLU A 107 -8.66 47.53 16.99
N GLU A 108 -9.33 48.33 17.84
CA GLU A 108 -8.67 49.24 18.79
C GLU A 108 -8.44 48.59 20.17
N GLN A 109 -9.22 47.56 20.52
CA GLN A 109 -9.08 46.83 21.79
C GLN A 109 -9.36 45.32 21.61
N PRO A 110 -8.33 44.53 21.27
CA PRO A 110 -8.47 43.08 21.23
C PRO A 110 -8.69 42.51 22.64
N SER A 111 -9.84 41.86 22.86
CA SER A 111 -10.17 41.26 24.16
C SER A 111 -9.32 40.02 24.44
N ALA A 112 -8.50 40.08 25.50
CA ALA A 112 -7.71 38.94 25.98
C ALA A 112 -8.58 37.73 26.38
N ALA A 113 -9.85 37.95 26.72
CA ALA A 113 -10.82 36.88 26.99
C ALA A 113 -11.25 36.16 25.71
N ALA A 114 -11.46 36.89 24.60
CA ALA A 114 -11.78 36.31 23.29
C ALA A 114 -10.66 35.43 22.75
N LEU A 115 -9.42 35.91 22.79
CA LEU A 115 -8.25 35.14 22.34
C LEU A 115 -8.08 33.82 23.11
N ARG A 116 -8.35 33.84 24.42
CA ARG A 116 -8.30 32.63 25.26
C ARG A 116 -9.40 31.63 24.88
N LEU A 117 -10.62 32.10 24.60
CA LEU A 117 -11.71 31.23 24.17
C LEU A 117 -11.41 30.60 22.80
N GLU A 118 -10.87 31.38 21.86
CA GLU A 118 -10.42 30.88 20.56
C GLU A 118 -9.32 29.80 20.72
N GLN A 119 -8.34 30.03 21.59
CA GLN A 119 -7.30 29.04 21.90
C GLN A 119 -7.85 27.77 22.55
N LEU A 120 -8.85 27.88 23.43
CA LEU A 120 -9.51 26.73 24.06
C LEU A 120 -10.30 25.90 23.04
N ASN A 121 -11.08 26.57 22.17
CA ASN A 121 -11.82 25.91 21.09
C ASN A 121 -10.85 25.22 20.11
N ARG A 122 -9.75 25.89 19.74
CA ARG A 122 -8.71 25.31 18.88
C ARG A 122 -8.00 24.12 19.53
N LEU A 123 -7.74 24.18 20.83
CA LEU A 123 -7.15 23.07 21.56
C LEU A 123 -8.08 21.86 21.59
N GLU A 124 -9.37 22.08 21.76
CA GLU A 124 -10.36 20.99 21.75
C GLU A 124 -10.47 20.33 20.38
N GLU A 125 -10.48 21.11 19.30
CA GLU A 125 -10.42 20.60 17.93
C GLU A 125 -9.18 19.74 17.69
N LEU A 126 -7.99 20.24 18.09
CA LEU A 126 -6.74 19.51 17.94
C LEU A 126 -6.71 18.20 18.75
N LYS A 127 -7.31 18.20 19.95
CA LYS A 127 -7.45 16.97 20.77
C LYS A 127 -8.34 15.94 20.08
N GLN A 128 -9.46 16.37 19.49
CA GLN A 128 -10.34 15.48 18.74
C GLN A 128 -9.65 14.92 17.50
N MET A 129 -8.91 15.75 16.75
CA MET A 129 -8.11 15.31 15.61
C MET A 129 -7.04 14.30 16.02
N LEU A 130 -6.32 14.55 17.12
CA LEU A 130 -5.32 13.62 17.66
C LEU A 130 -5.94 12.28 18.05
N ALA A 131 -7.05 12.30 18.80
CA ALA A 131 -7.74 11.08 19.20
C ALA A 131 -8.20 10.26 17.99
N HIS A 132 -8.74 10.91 16.96
CA HIS A 132 -9.15 10.24 15.72
C HIS A 132 -7.96 9.64 14.96
N ALA A 133 -6.87 10.40 14.80
CA ALA A 133 -5.67 9.94 14.12
C ALA A 133 -5.00 8.77 14.87
N SER A 134 -4.91 8.83 16.20
CA SER A 134 -4.40 7.76 17.04
C SER A 134 -5.23 6.49 16.93
N ALA A 135 -6.56 6.59 17.01
CA ALA A 135 -7.44 5.43 16.85
C ALA A 135 -7.28 4.76 15.47
N LYS A 136 -7.14 5.57 14.41
CA LYS A 136 -6.89 5.06 13.05
C LYS A 136 -5.53 4.37 12.93
N ALA A 137 -4.48 4.94 13.54
CA ALA A 137 -3.15 4.36 13.54
C ALA A 137 -3.10 3.02 14.30
N ASP A 138 -3.76 2.94 15.46
CA ASP A 138 -3.84 1.72 16.24
C ASP A 138 -4.65 0.63 15.53
N GLY A 139 -5.78 0.99 14.91
CA GLY A 139 -6.56 0.08 14.07
C GLY A 139 -5.75 -0.46 12.89
N ALA A 140 -5.00 0.41 12.19
CA ALA A 140 -4.11 -0.02 11.11
C ALA A 140 -2.99 -0.94 11.60
N ARG A 141 -2.40 -0.67 12.78
CA ARG A 141 -1.36 -1.51 13.38
C ARG A 141 -1.90 -2.89 13.73
N GLN A 142 -3.08 -2.97 14.34
CA GLN A 142 -3.72 -4.26 14.67
C GLN A 142 -4.09 -5.05 13.41
N ALA A 143 -4.62 -4.39 12.38
CA ALA A 143 -4.91 -5.02 11.10
C ALA A 143 -3.63 -5.56 10.45
N HIS A 144 -2.53 -4.80 10.48
CA HIS A 144 -1.24 -5.24 9.97
C HIS A 144 -0.72 -6.49 10.67
N GLU A 145 -0.69 -6.50 12.01
CA GLU A 145 -0.23 -7.67 12.78
C GLU A 145 -1.12 -8.91 12.52
N THR A 146 -2.43 -8.73 12.40
CA THR A 146 -3.36 -9.81 12.07
C THR A 146 -3.12 -10.37 10.67
N LEU A 147 -2.91 -9.51 9.68
CA LEU A 147 -2.63 -9.94 8.30
C LEU A 147 -1.25 -10.59 8.19
N LYS A 148 -0.26 -10.12 8.94
CA LYS A 148 1.10 -10.68 8.98
C LYS A 148 1.12 -12.07 9.59
N THR A 149 0.43 -12.29 10.71
CA THR A 149 0.29 -13.64 11.31
C THR A 149 -0.46 -14.56 10.36
N ARG A 150 -1.54 -14.09 9.75
CA ARG A 150 -2.30 -14.87 8.75
C ARG A 150 -1.45 -15.26 7.54
N LEU A 151 -0.62 -14.35 7.03
CA LEU A 151 0.29 -14.62 5.91
C LEU A 151 1.34 -15.68 6.29
N ALA A 152 1.92 -15.59 7.48
CA ALA A 152 2.89 -16.56 7.97
C ALA A 152 2.27 -17.96 8.11
N ASP A 153 1.05 -18.05 8.64
CA ASP A 153 0.32 -19.32 8.76
C ASP A 153 -0.04 -19.91 7.39
N LEU A 154 -0.54 -19.09 6.46
CA LEU A 154 -0.86 -19.54 5.11
C LEU A 154 0.37 -20.00 4.33
N THR A 155 1.51 -19.33 4.52
CA THR A 155 2.78 -19.72 3.91
C THR A 155 3.28 -21.05 4.47
N ARG A 156 3.15 -21.27 5.79
CA ARG A 156 3.46 -22.56 6.42
C ARG A 156 2.56 -23.67 5.88
N GLN A 157 1.25 -23.42 5.76
CA GLN A 157 0.29 -24.37 5.20
C GLN A 157 0.58 -24.71 3.73
N ASP A 158 0.96 -23.73 2.90
CA ASP A 158 1.38 -24.00 1.51
C ASP A 158 2.64 -24.88 1.45
N ALA A 159 3.64 -24.58 2.28
CA ALA A 159 4.86 -25.39 2.36
C ALA A 159 4.56 -26.84 2.80
N GLU A 160 3.73 -27.03 3.83
CA GLU A 160 3.30 -28.35 4.31
C GLU A 160 2.52 -29.11 3.22
N ALA A 161 1.61 -28.45 2.51
CA ALA A 161 0.85 -29.06 1.42
C ALA A 161 1.76 -29.49 0.24
N ARG A 162 2.77 -28.70 -0.09
CA ARG A 162 3.75 -29.04 -1.14
C ARG A 162 4.61 -30.24 -0.76
N GLU A 163 5.10 -30.29 0.47
CA GLU A 163 5.87 -31.45 0.95
C GLU A 163 4.99 -32.71 1.03
N ALA A 164 3.75 -32.58 1.51
CA ALA A 164 2.80 -33.69 1.52
C ALA A 164 2.51 -34.23 0.11
N ARG A 165 2.32 -33.33 -0.87
CA ARG A 165 2.16 -33.71 -2.28
C ARG A 165 3.41 -34.44 -2.81
N LYS A 166 4.60 -33.90 -2.57
CA LYS A 166 5.86 -34.51 -3.01
C LYS A 166 6.07 -35.90 -2.41
N ALA A 167 5.75 -36.07 -1.13
CA ALA A 167 5.78 -37.37 -0.46
C ALA A 167 4.78 -38.36 -1.08
N ALA A 168 3.56 -37.90 -1.40
CA ALA A 168 2.55 -38.71 -2.07
C ALA A 168 2.99 -39.13 -3.49
N ASP A 169 3.58 -38.21 -4.26
CA ASP A 169 4.12 -38.50 -5.60
C ASP A 169 5.28 -39.51 -5.53
N GLN A 170 6.14 -39.42 -4.51
CA GLN A 170 7.20 -40.40 -4.27
C GLN A 170 6.62 -41.78 -3.92
N ALA A 171 5.66 -41.85 -3.00
CA ALA A 171 5.00 -43.09 -2.61
C ALA A 171 4.27 -43.76 -3.79
N LEU A 172 3.61 -42.97 -4.65
CA LEU A 172 2.97 -43.46 -5.87
C LEU A 172 3.99 -44.07 -6.85
N ASN A 173 5.13 -43.40 -7.06
CA ASN A 173 6.18 -43.89 -7.93
C ASN A 173 6.82 -45.18 -7.39
N GLU A 174 7.02 -45.29 -6.09
CA GLU A 174 7.49 -46.52 -5.43
C GLU A 174 6.48 -47.65 -5.58
N ALA A 175 5.19 -47.38 -5.35
CA ALA A 175 4.11 -48.35 -5.53
C ALA A 175 4.01 -48.83 -6.98
N ASN A 176 4.12 -47.94 -7.97
CA ASN A 176 4.13 -48.31 -9.39
C ASN A 176 5.35 -49.17 -9.75
N ARG A 177 6.54 -48.85 -9.24
CA ARG A 177 7.73 -49.68 -9.46
C ARG A 177 7.58 -51.07 -8.82
N ALA A 178 7.00 -51.15 -7.62
CA ALA A 178 6.72 -52.42 -6.96
C ALA A 178 5.70 -53.24 -7.76
N LEU A 179 4.62 -52.62 -8.23
CA LEU A 179 3.61 -53.24 -9.08
C LEU A 179 4.23 -53.81 -10.35
N SER A 180 4.97 -53.02 -11.13
CA SER A 180 5.60 -53.49 -12.37
C SER A 180 6.58 -54.65 -12.14
N ARG A 181 7.31 -54.66 -11.01
CA ARG A 181 8.17 -55.81 -10.65
C ARG A 181 7.33 -57.06 -10.39
N THR A 182 6.28 -56.94 -9.58
CA THR A 182 5.39 -58.08 -9.28
C THR A 182 4.65 -58.60 -10.51
N GLU A 183 4.26 -57.73 -11.44
CA GLU A 183 3.64 -58.12 -12.71
C GLU A 183 4.63 -58.86 -13.62
N ALA A 184 5.88 -58.39 -13.70
CA ALA A 184 6.93 -59.07 -14.44
C ALA A 184 7.23 -60.46 -13.86
N ASP A 185 7.34 -60.57 -12.53
CA ASP A 185 7.54 -61.84 -11.84
C ASP A 185 6.36 -62.81 -12.07
N ARG A 186 5.12 -62.31 -12.00
CA ARG A 186 3.92 -63.09 -12.31
C ARG A 186 3.94 -63.59 -13.75
N ASN A 187 4.26 -62.73 -14.72
CA ASN A 187 4.30 -63.11 -16.12
C ASN A 187 5.39 -64.17 -16.38
N LEU A 188 6.57 -64.03 -15.76
CA LEU A 188 7.63 -65.03 -15.83
C LEU A 188 7.20 -66.38 -15.23
N ALA A 189 6.54 -66.35 -14.06
CA ALA A 189 6.00 -67.55 -13.43
C ALA A 189 4.92 -68.22 -14.30
N GLN A 190 4.04 -67.43 -14.93
CA GLN A 190 3.02 -67.92 -15.85
C GLN A 190 3.64 -68.59 -17.08
N SER A 191 4.62 -67.95 -17.73
CA SER A 191 5.31 -68.56 -18.88
C SER A 191 6.04 -69.85 -18.51
N ARG A 192 6.63 -69.91 -17.29
CA ARG A 192 7.23 -71.16 -16.77
C ARG A 192 6.19 -72.25 -16.54
N LEU A 193 5.03 -71.90 -15.99
CA LEU A 193 3.93 -72.84 -15.78
C LEU A 193 3.45 -73.43 -17.10
N GLU A 194 3.26 -72.59 -18.13
CA GLU A 194 2.86 -73.03 -19.47
C GLU A 194 3.91 -73.95 -20.11
N ALA A 195 5.19 -73.58 -20.04
CA ALA A 195 6.27 -74.41 -20.56
C ALA A 195 6.37 -75.77 -19.85
N LEU A 196 6.24 -75.78 -18.52
CA LEU A 196 6.20 -77.03 -17.74
C LEU A 196 4.96 -77.86 -18.06
N GLY A 197 3.80 -77.23 -18.27
CA GLY A 197 2.57 -77.90 -18.70
C GLY A 197 2.75 -78.63 -20.03
N LEU A 198 3.32 -77.96 -21.04
CA LEU A 198 3.64 -78.59 -22.33
C LEU A 198 4.66 -79.73 -22.21
N ALA A 199 5.65 -79.59 -21.32
CA ALA A 199 6.62 -80.64 -21.07
C ALA A 199 5.95 -81.88 -20.46
N VAL A 200 5.03 -81.68 -19.50
CA VAL A 200 4.24 -82.76 -18.89
C VAL A 200 3.41 -83.47 -19.96
N THR A 201 2.64 -82.75 -20.78
CA THR A 201 1.81 -83.39 -21.82
C THR A 201 2.65 -84.19 -22.81
N ARG A 202 3.79 -83.66 -23.25
CA ARG A 202 4.72 -84.37 -24.14
C ARG A 202 5.23 -85.66 -23.50
N HIS A 203 5.68 -85.61 -22.24
CA HIS A 203 6.20 -86.79 -21.56
C HIS A 203 5.12 -87.83 -21.26
N GLU A 204 3.87 -87.41 -21.04
CA GLU A 204 2.72 -88.32 -20.95
C GLU A 204 2.47 -89.04 -22.28
N GLU A 205 2.50 -88.33 -23.40
CA GLU A 205 2.35 -88.91 -24.74
C GLU A 205 3.49 -89.89 -25.07
N GLU A 206 4.75 -89.51 -24.79
CA GLU A 206 5.92 -90.38 -24.95
C GLU A 206 5.81 -91.65 -24.10
N ALA A 207 5.39 -91.53 -22.83
CA ALA A 207 5.20 -92.68 -21.95
C ALA A 207 4.08 -93.62 -22.44
N MET A 208 2.99 -93.07 -22.96
CA MET A 208 1.89 -93.86 -23.53
C MET A 208 2.32 -94.59 -24.80
N ALA A 209 3.07 -93.93 -25.69
CA ALA A 209 3.63 -94.54 -26.89
C ALA A 209 4.61 -95.67 -26.55
N ALA A 210 5.51 -95.46 -25.59
CA ALA A 210 6.46 -96.47 -25.13
C ALA A 210 5.75 -97.69 -24.52
N ARG A 211 4.69 -97.48 -23.72
CA ARG A 211 3.86 -98.57 -23.18
C ARG A 211 3.21 -99.40 -24.29
N LYS A 212 2.69 -98.74 -25.34
CA LYS A 212 2.09 -99.42 -26.49
C LYS A 212 3.12 -100.27 -27.23
N GLN A 213 4.31 -99.73 -27.50
CA GLN A 213 5.41 -100.45 -28.15
C GLN A 213 5.86 -101.67 -27.33
N LEU A 214 5.94 -101.54 -26.01
CA LEU A 214 6.26 -102.65 -25.12
C LEU A 214 5.21 -103.77 -25.23
N ALA A 215 3.92 -103.42 -25.19
CA ALA A 215 2.83 -104.39 -25.32
C ALA A 215 2.83 -105.11 -26.69
N GLU A 216 3.12 -104.37 -27.77
CA GLU A 216 3.27 -104.95 -29.13
C GLU A 216 4.46 -105.91 -29.21
N ALA A 217 5.61 -105.54 -28.64
CA ALA A 217 6.80 -106.38 -28.60
C ALA A 217 6.61 -107.66 -27.75
N GLU A 218 5.95 -107.54 -26.59
CA GLU A 218 5.60 -108.68 -25.74
C GLU A 218 4.55 -109.60 -26.39
N GLY A 219 3.66 -109.05 -27.22
CA GLY A 219 2.73 -109.82 -28.05
C GLY A 219 3.47 -110.61 -29.14
N ALA A 220 4.31 -109.93 -29.91
CA ALA A 220 5.12 -110.55 -30.96
C ALA A 220 6.03 -111.67 -30.42
N LEU A 221 6.59 -111.50 -29.22
CA LEU A 221 7.42 -112.53 -28.57
C LEU A 221 6.62 -113.79 -28.23
N ARG A 222 5.35 -113.65 -27.85
CA ARG A 222 4.46 -114.78 -27.50
C ARG A 222 3.94 -115.55 -28.71
N GLU A 223 3.89 -114.92 -29.88
CA GLU A 223 3.39 -115.50 -31.13
C GLU A 223 4.47 -116.24 -31.95
N LEU A 224 5.73 -116.22 -31.50
CA LEU A 224 6.81 -116.95 -32.15
C LEU A 224 6.67 -118.47 -31.92
N GLY A 225 6.45 -119.21 -33.01
CA GLY A 225 6.40 -120.68 -33.04
C GLY A 225 7.75 -121.38 -33.26
N ASP A 226 7.72 -122.71 -33.35
CA ASP A 226 8.90 -123.58 -33.51
C ASP A 226 9.47 -123.51 -34.94
N LEU A 227 10.67 -122.94 -35.06
CA LEU A 227 11.39 -122.67 -36.30
C LEU A 227 11.91 -123.91 -37.03
N ASP A 228 12.01 -125.06 -36.36
CA ASP A 228 12.51 -126.30 -36.98
C ASP A 228 11.41 -127.08 -37.70
N ALA A 229 10.14 -126.96 -37.25
CA ALA A 229 8.98 -127.56 -37.92
C ALA A 229 8.66 -126.87 -39.26
N ALA A 230 8.80 -125.53 -39.32
CA ALA A 230 8.53 -124.75 -40.53
C ALA A 230 9.51 -125.01 -41.68
N ARG A 231 10.71 -125.55 -41.39
CA ARG A 231 11.73 -125.87 -42.39
C ARG A 231 11.51 -127.23 -43.06
N ALA A 232 10.80 -128.15 -42.42
CA ALA A 232 10.53 -129.50 -42.95
C ALA A 232 9.38 -129.52 -43.97
N GLU A 233 8.34 -128.70 -43.80
CA GLU A 233 7.22 -128.58 -44.76
C GLU A 233 7.64 -127.99 -46.12
N VAL A 234 8.70 -127.18 -46.14
CA VAL A 234 9.16 -126.46 -47.36
C VAL A 234 9.76 -127.41 -48.41
N GLU A 235 10.34 -128.54 -48.00
CA GLU A 235 10.92 -129.50 -48.94
C GLU A 235 9.87 -130.40 -49.62
N ASP A 236 8.78 -130.73 -48.94
CA ASP A 236 7.71 -131.61 -49.49
C ASP A 236 6.83 -130.86 -50.52
N VAL A 237 6.66 -129.55 -50.32
CA VAL A 237 5.87 -128.67 -51.20
C VAL A 237 6.61 -128.32 -52.51
N LYS A 238 7.94 -128.41 -52.56
CA LYS A 238 8.73 -128.09 -53.78
C LYS A 238 8.40 -129.01 -54.97
N MET A 239 8.10 -130.28 -54.74
CA MET A 239 7.77 -131.22 -55.82
C MET A 239 6.36 -131.02 -56.38
N THR A 240 5.41 -130.57 -55.56
CA THR A 240 4.03 -130.28 -56.00
C THR A 240 3.91 -128.88 -56.62
N VAL A 241 4.78 -127.94 -56.22
CA VAL A 241 4.83 -126.57 -56.75
C VAL A 241 5.21 -126.52 -58.23
N GLU A 242 6.08 -127.37 -58.76
CA GLU A 242 6.55 -127.19 -60.14
C GLU A 242 5.49 -127.54 -61.21
N ALA A 243 4.54 -128.42 -60.88
CA ALA A 243 3.37 -128.69 -61.72
C ALA A 243 2.27 -127.61 -61.56
N ALA A 244 2.06 -127.09 -60.35
CA ALA A 244 1.10 -126.03 -60.07
C ALA A 244 1.58 -124.63 -60.53
N ARG A 245 2.90 -124.43 -60.64
CA ARG A 245 3.57 -123.16 -61.00
C ARG A 245 3.20 -122.69 -62.41
N ILE A 246 3.03 -123.60 -63.36
CA ILE A 246 2.67 -123.24 -64.74
C ILE A 246 1.24 -122.68 -64.81
N THR A 247 0.29 -123.26 -64.07
CA THR A 247 -1.10 -122.80 -64.01
C THR A 247 -1.28 -121.58 -63.08
N MET A 248 -0.51 -121.52 -61.99
CA MET A 248 -0.51 -120.41 -61.04
C MET A 248 0.07 -119.13 -61.65
N ILE A 249 1.16 -119.20 -62.44
CA ILE A 249 1.76 -118.01 -63.07
C ILE A 249 0.76 -117.30 -64.00
N SER A 250 -0.09 -118.05 -64.72
CA SER A 250 -1.12 -117.50 -65.62
C SER A 250 -2.30 -116.86 -64.88
N ARG A 251 -2.76 -117.41 -63.76
CA ARG A 251 -3.87 -116.82 -62.96
C ARG A 251 -3.41 -115.73 -62.01
N ARG A 252 -2.17 -115.81 -61.53
CA ARG A 252 -1.55 -114.80 -60.67
C ARG A 252 -1.22 -113.53 -61.43
N SER A 253 -0.82 -113.61 -62.70
CA SER A 253 -0.63 -112.41 -63.54
C SER A 253 -1.94 -111.63 -63.72
N GLU A 254 -3.08 -112.31 -63.95
CA GLU A 254 -4.40 -111.68 -64.08
C GLU A 254 -4.88 -111.05 -62.75
N HIS A 255 -4.67 -111.72 -61.61
CA HIS A 255 -5.05 -111.20 -60.29
C HIS A 255 -4.14 -110.07 -59.79
N ASP A 256 -2.82 -110.18 -59.99
CA ASP A 256 -1.86 -109.16 -59.58
C ASP A 256 -2.02 -107.87 -60.41
N GLU A 257 -2.50 -107.98 -61.66
CA GLU A 257 -2.85 -106.84 -62.51
C GLU A 257 -4.10 -106.10 -61.99
N VAL A 258 -5.18 -106.82 -61.67
CA VAL A 258 -6.40 -106.21 -61.08
C VAL A 258 -6.13 -105.63 -59.68
N ARG A 259 -5.32 -106.31 -58.84
CA ARG A 259 -4.94 -105.83 -57.50
C ARG A 259 -4.09 -104.57 -57.58
N ARG A 260 -3.10 -104.51 -58.48
CA ARG A 260 -2.28 -103.30 -58.70
C ARG A 260 -3.10 -102.14 -59.22
N GLU A 261 -4.03 -102.37 -60.13
CA GLU A 261 -4.94 -101.31 -60.59
C GLU A 261 -5.85 -100.78 -59.47
N GLY A 262 -6.36 -101.66 -58.60
CA GLY A 262 -7.15 -101.29 -57.44
C GLY A 262 -6.36 -100.49 -56.40
N GLU A 263 -5.13 -100.92 -56.07
CA GLU A 263 -4.22 -100.21 -55.17
C GLU A 263 -3.80 -98.85 -55.75
N ALA A 264 -3.53 -98.79 -57.06
CA ALA A 264 -3.21 -97.54 -57.75
C ALA A 264 -4.40 -96.56 -57.76
N ARG A 265 -5.63 -97.03 -58.04
CA ARG A 265 -6.85 -96.19 -57.97
C ARG A 265 -7.12 -95.68 -56.54
N LYS A 266 -6.91 -96.53 -55.51
CA LYS A 266 -7.08 -96.13 -54.10
C LYS A 266 -6.04 -95.09 -53.68
N LYS A 267 -4.76 -95.31 -54.03
CA LYS A 267 -3.68 -94.36 -53.76
C LYS A 267 -3.91 -93.03 -54.49
N ARG A 268 -4.36 -93.08 -55.75
CA ARG A 268 -4.73 -91.89 -56.54
C ARG A 268 -5.91 -91.14 -55.93
N SER A 269 -6.95 -91.82 -55.46
CA SER A 269 -8.08 -91.20 -54.76
C SER A 269 -7.68 -90.53 -53.45
N GLN A 270 -6.79 -91.15 -52.67
CA GLN A 270 -6.23 -90.57 -51.44
C GLN A 270 -5.35 -89.34 -51.74
N GLU A 271 -4.51 -89.40 -52.77
CA GLU A 271 -3.73 -88.25 -53.24
C GLU A 271 -4.63 -87.10 -53.70
N VAL A 272 -5.64 -87.38 -54.54
CA VAL A 272 -6.60 -86.38 -55.01
C VAL A 272 -7.37 -85.75 -53.84
N THR A 273 -7.78 -86.55 -52.84
CA THR A 273 -8.48 -86.04 -51.64
C THR A 273 -7.56 -85.13 -50.81
N LYS A 274 -6.30 -85.53 -50.64
CA LYS A 274 -5.28 -84.73 -49.95
C LYS A 274 -5.01 -83.43 -50.70
N GLU A 275 -4.83 -83.49 -52.01
CA GLU A 275 -4.64 -82.31 -52.87
C GLU A 275 -5.85 -81.37 -52.79
N LEU A 276 -7.08 -81.87 -52.90
CA LEU A 276 -8.31 -81.08 -52.78
C LEU A 276 -8.44 -80.40 -51.41
N SER A 277 -8.11 -81.10 -50.33
CA SER A 277 -8.10 -80.51 -48.98
C SER A 277 -7.05 -79.40 -48.86
N GLY A 278 -5.86 -79.60 -49.43
CA GLY A 278 -4.81 -78.59 -49.50
C GLY A 278 -5.21 -77.36 -50.32
N TRP A 279 -5.86 -77.55 -51.47
CA TRP A 279 -6.36 -76.45 -52.30
C TRP A 279 -7.52 -75.69 -51.63
N ARG A 280 -8.44 -76.39 -50.96
CA ARG A 280 -9.52 -75.75 -50.18
C ARG A 280 -8.97 -74.94 -49.01
N HIS A 281 -8.00 -75.48 -48.27
CA HIS A 281 -7.39 -74.75 -47.17
C HIS A 281 -6.61 -73.52 -47.65
N ARG A 282 -5.91 -73.61 -48.80
CA ARG A 282 -5.24 -72.46 -49.43
C ARG A 282 -6.25 -71.39 -49.88
N LEU A 283 -7.38 -71.79 -50.46
CA LEU A 283 -8.45 -70.88 -50.86
C LEU A 283 -9.03 -70.17 -49.63
N GLU A 284 -9.38 -70.91 -48.57
CA GLU A 284 -9.91 -70.35 -47.32
C GLU A 284 -8.93 -69.37 -46.66
N THR A 285 -7.64 -69.72 -46.66
CA THR A 285 -6.58 -68.84 -46.11
C THR A 285 -6.40 -67.57 -46.95
N ALA A 286 -6.51 -67.70 -48.28
CA ALA A 286 -6.44 -66.55 -49.18
C ALA A 286 -7.67 -65.64 -49.06
N GLU A 287 -8.87 -66.21 -48.91
CA GLU A 287 -10.11 -65.46 -48.67
C GLU A 287 -10.06 -64.70 -47.34
N LYS A 288 -9.62 -65.35 -46.25
CA LYS A 288 -9.41 -64.70 -44.95
C LYS A 288 -8.41 -63.55 -45.03
N ARG A 289 -7.26 -63.76 -45.70
CA ARG A 289 -6.27 -62.69 -45.93
C ARG A 289 -6.82 -61.56 -46.79
N SER A 290 -7.61 -61.86 -47.81
CA SER A 290 -8.22 -60.83 -48.66
C SER A 290 -9.25 -60.00 -47.89
N ALA A 291 -10.02 -60.62 -46.99
CA ALA A 291 -10.95 -59.90 -46.12
C ALA A 291 -10.19 -58.99 -45.14
N GLU A 292 -9.16 -59.50 -44.47
CA GLU A 292 -8.31 -58.74 -43.55
C GLU A 292 -7.63 -57.55 -44.24
N LEU A 293 -7.13 -57.75 -45.47
CA LEU A 293 -6.52 -56.68 -46.25
C LEU A 293 -7.51 -55.61 -46.68
N ASN A 294 -8.75 -55.98 -47.02
CA ASN A 294 -9.80 -55.01 -47.35
C ASN A 294 -10.25 -54.21 -46.12
N GLU A 295 -10.37 -54.86 -44.95
CA GLU A 295 -10.70 -54.19 -43.69
C GLU A 295 -9.60 -53.21 -43.29
N ARG A 296 -8.33 -53.64 -43.35
CA ARG A 296 -7.19 -52.74 -43.13
C ARG A 296 -7.16 -51.59 -44.13
N LYS A 297 -7.42 -51.84 -45.41
CA LYS A 297 -7.48 -50.80 -46.44
C LYS A 297 -8.54 -49.75 -46.09
N SER A 298 -9.76 -50.18 -45.76
CA SER A 298 -10.86 -49.28 -45.41
C SER A 298 -10.51 -48.42 -44.18
N ALA A 299 -9.99 -49.04 -43.12
CA ALA A 299 -9.59 -48.32 -41.91
C ALA A 299 -8.46 -47.31 -42.20
N THR A 300 -7.49 -47.68 -43.03
CA THR A 300 -6.38 -46.78 -43.39
C THR A 300 -6.85 -45.63 -44.30
N GLU A 301 -7.85 -45.85 -45.16
CA GLU A 301 -8.46 -44.81 -45.99
C GLU A 301 -9.23 -43.78 -45.14
N GLU A 302 -9.98 -44.22 -44.13
CA GLU A 302 -10.64 -43.32 -43.17
C GLU A 302 -9.62 -42.52 -42.33
N GLU A 303 -8.59 -43.18 -41.80
CA GLU A 303 -7.50 -42.52 -41.07
C GLU A 303 -6.76 -41.49 -41.93
N LEU A 304 -6.56 -41.78 -43.23
CA LEU A 304 -5.94 -40.87 -44.18
C LEU A 304 -6.82 -39.64 -44.44
N GLU A 305 -8.14 -39.82 -44.53
CA GLU A 305 -9.09 -38.73 -44.77
C GLU A 305 -9.15 -37.77 -43.57
N GLU A 306 -9.20 -38.31 -42.34
CA GLU A 306 -9.08 -37.50 -41.11
C GLU A 306 -7.73 -36.78 -41.01
N ALA A 307 -6.63 -37.47 -41.30
CA ALA A 307 -5.29 -36.89 -41.28
C ALA A 307 -5.13 -35.79 -42.35
N ALA A 308 -5.74 -35.95 -43.52
CA ALA A 308 -5.69 -34.97 -44.60
C ALA A 308 -6.52 -33.70 -44.31
N ALA A 309 -7.57 -33.79 -43.49
CA ALA A 309 -8.38 -32.65 -43.05
C ALA A 309 -7.71 -31.83 -41.93
N THR A 310 -6.83 -32.45 -41.14
CA THR A 310 -6.19 -31.84 -39.97
C THR A 310 -5.36 -30.57 -40.30
N PRO A 311 -4.54 -30.52 -41.37
CA PRO A 311 -3.76 -29.32 -41.72
C PRO A 311 -4.61 -28.08 -41.99
N ALA A 312 -5.78 -28.22 -42.63
CA ALA A 312 -6.67 -27.11 -42.91
C ALA A 312 -7.27 -26.53 -41.62
N SER A 313 -7.72 -27.41 -40.72
CA SER A 313 -8.23 -27.01 -39.39
C SER A 313 -7.16 -26.32 -38.56
N LEU A 314 -5.92 -26.83 -38.57
CA LEU A 314 -4.79 -26.19 -37.88
C LEU A 314 -4.42 -24.84 -38.49
N ALA A 315 -4.56 -24.67 -39.81
CA ALA A 315 -4.32 -23.40 -40.48
C ALA A 315 -5.35 -22.34 -40.05
N GLU A 316 -6.65 -22.69 -40.01
CA GLU A 316 -7.71 -21.80 -39.50
C GLU A 316 -7.47 -21.42 -38.04
N MET A 317 -7.16 -22.40 -37.16
CA MET A 317 -6.85 -22.11 -35.75
C MET A 317 -5.63 -21.20 -35.59
N ARG A 318 -4.61 -21.37 -36.44
CA ARG A 318 -3.42 -20.51 -36.42
C ARG A 318 -3.78 -19.07 -36.81
N GLU A 319 -4.62 -18.89 -37.81
CA GLU A 319 -5.06 -17.57 -38.27
C GLU A 319 -5.92 -16.87 -37.20
N GLU A 320 -6.87 -17.58 -36.59
CA GLU A 320 -7.67 -17.07 -35.48
C GLU A 320 -6.82 -16.69 -34.26
N LEU A 321 -5.82 -17.52 -33.92
CA LEU A 321 -4.89 -17.21 -32.83
C LEU A 321 -3.99 -16.00 -33.15
N SER A 322 -3.53 -15.88 -34.40
CA SER A 322 -2.73 -14.72 -34.83
C SER A 322 -3.53 -13.43 -34.68
N GLU A 323 -4.80 -13.43 -35.12
CA GLU A 323 -5.68 -12.26 -35.02
C GLU A 323 -5.96 -11.89 -33.55
N LYS A 324 -6.14 -12.88 -32.67
CA LYS A 324 -6.27 -12.65 -31.21
C LYS A 324 -4.99 -12.09 -30.58
N ILE A 325 -3.82 -12.52 -31.05
CA ILE A 325 -2.53 -11.99 -30.60
C ILE A 325 -2.43 -10.52 -31.00
N ASP A 326 -2.68 -10.19 -32.27
CA ASP A 326 -2.63 -8.81 -32.78
C ASP A 326 -3.58 -7.88 -32.01
N GLN A 327 -4.81 -8.32 -31.75
CA GLN A 327 -5.79 -7.58 -30.95
C GLN A 327 -5.33 -7.39 -29.49
N SER A 328 -4.59 -8.35 -28.94
CA SER A 328 -4.09 -8.27 -27.56
C SER A 328 -2.85 -7.38 -27.47
N GLU A 329 -1.97 -7.42 -28.46
CA GLU A 329 -0.81 -6.53 -28.58
C GLU A 329 -1.24 -5.08 -28.78
N ALA A 330 -2.24 -4.83 -29.63
CA ALA A 330 -2.81 -3.49 -29.81
C ALA A 330 -3.42 -2.94 -28.51
N ARG A 331 -4.16 -3.77 -27.75
CA ARG A 331 -4.71 -3.40 -26.44
C ARG A 331 -3.61 -3.10 -25.42
N LYS A 332 -2.55 -3.91 -25.39
CA LYS A 332 -1.39 -3.70 -24.50
C LYS A 332 -0.67 -2.41 -24.84
N ALA A 333 -0.43 -2.12 -26.11
CA ALA A 333 0.22 -0.89 -26.57
C ALA A 333 -0.59 0.34 -26.15
N ALA A 334 -1.91 0.35 -26.42
CA ALA A 334 -2.78 1.45 -26.03
C ALA A 334 -2.81 1.68 -24.50
N ALA A 335 -2.82 0.60 -23.71
CA ALA A 335 -2.77 0.71 -22.25
C ALA A 335 -1.42 1.25 -21.75
N ALA A 336 -0.30 0.84 -22.37
CA ALA A 336 1.04 1.33 -22.03
C ALA A 336 1.21 2.82 -22.37
N ASP A 337 0.70 3.26 -23.52
CA ASP A 337 0.69 4.67 -23.92
C ASP A 337 -0.14 5.52 -22.97
N ALA A 338 -1.34 5.04 -22.59
CA ALA A 338 -2.20 5.71 -21.63
C ALA A 338 -1.55 5.82 -20.24
N LEU A 339 -0.87 4.77 -19.78
CA LEU A 339 -0.13 4.78 -18.53
C LEU A 339 1.01 5.80 -18.57
N SER A 340 1.83 5.78 -19.61
CA SER A 340 2.95 6.72 -19.80
C SER A 340 2.47 8.18 -19.84
N ALA A 341 1.38 8.45 -20.56
CA ALA A 341 0.76 9.78 -20.61
C ALA A 341 0.23 10.21 -19.23
N GLY A 342 -0.41 9.29 -18.49
CA GLY A 342 -0.92 9.52 -17.14
C GLY A 342 0.19 9.80 -16.12
N GLU A 343 1.27 9.00 -16.13
CA GLU A 343 2.44 9.21 -15.28
C GLU A 343 3.13 10.54 -15.59
N GLY A 344 3.23 10.91 -16.87
CA GLY A 344 3.75 12.21 -17.29
C GLY A 344 2.91 13.38 -16.80
N ALA A 345 1.58 13.26 -16.86
CA ALA A 345 0.66 14.27 -16.33
C ALA A 345 0.75 14.40 -14.81
N LEU A 346 0.84 13.28 -14.08
CA LEU A 346 1.00 13.27 -12.63
C LEU A 346 2.31 13.94 -12.20
N ARG A 347 3.42 13.64 -12.90
CA ARG A 347 4.72 14.25 -12.61
C ARG A 347 4.68 15.76 -12.79
N LYS A 348 4.11 16.25 -13.89
CA LYS A 348 3.92 17.69 -14.15
C LYS A 348 3.04 18.35 -13.10
N ALA A 349 1.95 17.71 -12.70
CA ALA A 349 1.06 18.23 -11.66
C ALA A 349 1.78 18.32 -10.29
N SER A 350 2.58 17.32 -9.93
CA SER A 350 3.35 17.31 -8.68
C SER A 350 4.46 18.37 -8.67
N GLU A 351 5.11 18.61 -9.80
CA GLU A 351 6.10 19.68 -9.95
C GLU A 351 5.43 21.06 -9.83
N ALA A 352 4.27 21.25 -10.49
CA ALA A 352 3.50 22.49 -10.39
C ALA A 352 2.98 22.76 -8.97
N GLU A 353 2.53 21.71 -8.25
CA GLU A 353 2.13 21.81 -6.85
C GLU A 353 3.29 22.31 -5.97
N ARG A 354 4.47 21.69 -6.08
CA ARG A 354 5.66 22.09 -5.31
C ARG A 354 6.12 23.51 -5.61
N GLU A 355 6.03 23.92 -6.88
CA GLU A 355 6.37 25.29 -7.29
C GLU A 355 5.38 26.30 -6.69
N ALA A 356 4.08 25.99 -6.73
CA ALA A 356 3.04 26.82 -6.13
C ALA A 356 3.18 26.89 -4.60
N GLU A 357 3.53 25.79 -3.93
CA GLU A 357 3.78 25.75 -2.50
C GLU A 357 5.00 26.61 -2.11
N ARG A 358 6.09 26.54 -2.89
CA ARG A 358 7.28 27.39 -2.68
C ARG A 358 6.95 28.86 -2.87
N ALA A 359 6.27 29.22 -3.95
CA ALA A 359 5.84 30.59 -4.21
C ALA A 359 4.90 31.12 -3.11
N ALA A 360 3.99 30.28 -2.59
CA ALA A 360 3.14 30.63 -1.45
C ALA A 360 3.96 30.81 -0.15
N GLY A 361 4.99 30.00 0.07
CA GLY A 361 5.94 30.14 1.18
C GLY A 361 6.69 31.47 1.12
N GLU A 362 7.31 31.78 -0.02
CA GLU A 362 8.03 33.04 -0.27
C GLU A 362 7.12 34.26 -0.09
N ALA A 363 5.87 34.19 -0.56
CA ALA A 363 4.90 35.26 -0.38
C ALA A 363 4.51 35.47 1.10
N ARG A 364 4.39 34.40 1.89
CA ARG A 364 4.13 34.49 3.35
C ARG A 364 5.32 35.09 4.08
N GLU A 365 6.53 34.67 3.74
CA GLU A 365 7.77 35.22 4.33
C GLU A 365 7.93 36.70 4.00
N ALA A 366 7.71 37.08 2.73
CA ALA A 366 7.76 38.48 2.31
C ALA A 366 6.71 39.33 3.04
N ARG A 367 5.48 38.81 3.20
CA ARG A 367 4.43 39.48 3.98
C ARG A 367 4.83 39.63 5.45
N ALA A 368 5.32 38.56 6.09
CA ALA A 368 5.75 38.60 7.49
C ALA A 368 6.90 39.59 7.71
N ALA A 369 7.89 39.61 6.80
CA ALA A 369 8.98 40.58 6.83
C ALA A 369 8.49 42.02 6.61
N GLY A 370 7.51 42.23 5.71
CA GLY A 370 6.87 43.53 5.50
C GLY A 370 6.13 44.01 6.75
N GLN A 371 5.35 43.13 7.37
CA GLN A 371 4.60 43.40 8.60
C GLN A 371 5.55 43.72 9.77
N ALA A 372 6.61 42.93 9.97
CA ALA A 372 7.61 43.22 11.01
C ALA A 372 8.31 44.57 10.82
N ARG A 373 8.59 44.97 9.56
CA ARG A 373 9.14 46.30 9.27
C ARG A 373 8.14 47.43 9.56
N GLN A 374 6.86 47.20 9.26
CA GLN A 374 5.80 48.16 9.57
C GLN A 374 5.65 48.33 11.07
N GLU A 375 5.52 47.23 11.83
CA GLU A 375 5.40 47.24 13.29
C GLU A 375 6.61 47.94 13.94
N ALA A 376 7.83 47.63 13.50
CA ALA A 376 9.04 48.29 13.98
C ALA A 376 9.06 49.81 13.66
N ALA A 377 8.55 50.21 12.48
CA ALA A 377 8.45 51.62 12.12
C ALA A 377 7.38 52.36 12.93
N GLU A 378 6.23 51.72 13.20
CA GLU A 378 5.17 52.24 14.06
C GLU A 378 5.64 52.38 15.51
N GLU A 379 6.35 51.38 16.03
CA GLU A 379 6.95 51.43 17.37
C GLU A 379 8.01 52.53 17.47
N ALA A 380 8.92 52.63 16.49
CA ALA A 380 9.94 53.68 16.45
C ALA A 380 9.31 55.08 16.37
N ARG A 381 8.22 55.24 15.60
CA ARG A 381 7.42 56.48 15.55
C ARG A 381 6.82 56.80 16.92
N GLY A 382 6.22 55.80 17.58
CA GLY A 382 5.64 55.95 18.92
C GLY A 382 6.69 56.33 19.96
N GLN A 383 7.85 55.67 19.96
CA GLN A 383 8.97 56.00 20.85
C GLN A 383 9.53 57.40 20.58
N ALA A 384 9.61 57.84 19.32
CA ALA A 384 10.01 59.21 18.99
C ALA A 384 8.99 60.24 19.48
N ALA A 385 7.69 59.98 19.31
CA ALA A 385 6.63 60.85 19.81
C ALA A 385 6.64 60.95 21.34
N HIS A 386 6.81 59.82 22.03
CA HIS A 386 6.89 59.79 23.50
C HIS A 386 8.11 60.54 24.03
N ARG A 387 9.29 60.39 23.39
CA ARG A 387 10.49 61.17 23.74
C ARG A 387 10.28 62.68 23.57
N ILE A 388 9.60 63.11 22.50
CA ILE A 388 9.27 64.52 22.27
C ILE A 388 8.35 65.03 23.39
N GLU A 389 7.35 64.24 23.77
CA GLU A 389 6.44 64.58 24.86
C GLU A 389 7.17 64.66 26.21
N GLU A 390 8.03 63.69 26.54
CA GLU A 390 8.77 63.67 27.80
C GLU A 390 9.82 64.80 27.92
N GLU A 391 10.58 65.09 26.86
CA GLU A 391 11.67 66.08 26.92
C GLU A 391 11.19 67.51 26.70
N LEU A 392 10.13 67.72 25.91
CA LEU A 392 9.70 69.05 25.47
C LEU A 392 8.25 69.40 25.84
N GLU A 393 7.53 68.50 26.52
CA GLU A 393 6.13 68.67 26.96
C GLU A 393 5.19 69.12 25.82
N THR A 394 5.45 68.64 24.60
CA THR A 394 4.70 69.01 23.40
C THR A 394 4.47 67.79 22.50
N THR A 395 3.62 67.94 21.47
CA THR A 395 3.39 66.89 20.48
C THR A 395 4.30 67.06 19.26
N PRO A 396 4.59 65.98 18.49
CA PRO A 396 5.39 66.09 17.27
C PRO A 396 4.88 67.14 16.28
N GLU A 397 3.56 67.27 16.13
CA GLU A 397 2.93 68.24 15.22
C GLU A 397 3.18 69.68 15.68
N ARG A 398 3.00 69.96 16.98
CA ARG A 398 3.28 71.29 17.56
C ARG A 398 4.77 71.62 17.58
N LEU A 399 5.63 70.62 17.77
CA LEU A 399 7.08 70.80 17.66
C LEU A 399 7.47 71.20 16.24
N LEU A 400 6.91 70.54 15.23
CA LEU A 400 7.13 70.86 13.82
C LEU A 400 6.68 72.29 13.48
N GLU A 401 5.49 72.69 13.95
CA GLU A 401 4.98 74.07 13.81
C GLU A 401 5.90 75.10 14.48
N THR A 402 6.49 74.76 15.63
CA THR A 402 7.41 75.64 16.36
C THR A 402 8.77 75.77 15.65
N LEU A 403 9.22 74.70 15.00
CA LEU A 403 10.47 74.68 14.23
C LEU A 403 10.34 75.39 12.86
N ASP A 404 9.12 75.66 12.40
CA ASP A 404 8.80 76.30 11.11
C ASP A 404 9.58 75.66 9.95
N ALA A 405 9.60 74.33 9.93
CA ALA A 405 10.39 73.54 8.99
C ALA A 405 9.53 72.46 8.32
N THR A 406 9.86 72.15 7.08
CA THR A 406 9.27 71.07 6.29
C THR A 406 10.04 69.78 6.54
N PRO A 407 9.38 68.63 6.83
CA PRO A 407 10.06 67.38 7.10
C PRO A 407 11.04 66.93 6.02
N ASP A 408 10.77 67.23 4.74
CA ASP A 408 11.64 66.89 3.61
C ASP A 408 12.91 67.76 3.53
N ASP A 409 12.88 68.97 4.10
CA ASP A 409 14.01 69.89 4.12
C ASP A 409 14.85 69.77 5.41
N MET A 410 14.42 68.90 6.34
CA MET A 410 15.19 68.59 7.55
C MET A 410 16.39 67.68 7.24
N PRO A 411 17.57 67.94 7.83
CA PRO A 411 18.69 67.01 7.73
C PRO A 411 18.32 65.64 8.32
N LYS A 412 18.91 64.57 7.77
CA LYS A 412 18.65 63.20 8.26
C LYS A 412 18.97 63.09 9.76
N ALA A 413 18.20 62.28 10.49
CA ALA A 413 18.39 62.07 11.92
C ALA A 413 19.85 61.74 12.31
N GLU A 414 20.52 60.88 11.54
CA GLU A 414 21.94 60.53 11.74
C GLU A 414 22.88 61.75 11.68
N THR A 415 22.59 62.70 10.78
CA THR A 415 23.38 63.94 10.65
C THR A 415 23.14 64.88 11.83
N LEU A 416 21.88 65.01 12.29
CA LEU A 416 21.54 65.81 13.47
C LEU A 416 22.12 65.22 14.75
N GLU A 417 22.05 63.90 14.94
CA GLU A 417 22.65 63.20 16.09
C GLU A 417 24.18 63.36 16.11
N ALA A 418 24.84 63.28 14.95
CA ALA A 418 26.27 63.52 14.82
C ALA A 418 26.63 64.96 15.22
N ASP A 419 25.84 65.95 14.78
CA ASP A 419 26.02 67.35 15.15
C ASP A 419 25.74 67.63 16.62
N VAL A 420 24.66 67.09 17.19
CA VAL A 420 24.35 67.20 18.63
C VAL A 420 25.46 66.58 19.47
N ASN A 421 25.96 65.40 19.10
CA ASN A 421 27.08 64.75 19.81
C ASN A 421 28.40 65.51 19.63
N ARG A 422 28.63 66.16 18.50
CA ARG A 422 29.77 67.07 18.29
C ARG A 422 29.65 68.30 19.19
N LEU A 423 28.48 68.93 19.25
CA LEU A 423 28.22 70.09 20.09
C LEU A 423 28.27 69.75 21.58
N LYS A 424 27.74 68.59 22.02
CA LYS A 424 27.89 68.09 23.40
C LYS A 424 29.36 67.87 23.75
N ARG A 425 30.15 67.25 22.87
CA ARG A 425 31.61 67.10 23.05
C ARG A 425 32.33 68.45 23.11
N GLN A 426 31.95 69.42 22.27
CA GLN A 426 32.49 70.78 22.32
C GLN A 426 32.13 71.51 23.63
N ARG A 427 30.89 71.35 24.12
CA ARG A 427 30.44 71.87 25.43
C ARG A 427 31.22 71.23 26.59
N ASP A 428 31.37 69.92 26.59
CA ASP A 428 32.09 69.20 27.66
C ASP A 428 33.59 69.55 27.64
N ALA A 429 34.15 69.80 26.45
CA ALA A 429 35.50 70.37 26.31
C ALA A 429 35.60 71.81 26.87
N LEU A 430 34.56 72.65 26.74
CA LEU A 430 34.50 73.95 27.41
C LEU A 430 34.40 73.83 28.94
N GLY A 431 33.82 72.74 29.46
CA GLY A 431 33.84 72.43 30.90
C GLY A 431 35.25 72.29 31.48
N SER A 432 36.23 71.84 30.68
CA SER A 432 37.65 71.83 31.08
C SER A 432 38.27 73.23 31.21
N VAL A 433 37.65 74.25 30.58
CA VAL A 433 38.06 75.66 30.73
C VAL A 433 37.56 76.22 32.06
N ASN A 434 36.41 75.76 32.58
CA ASN A 434 35.96 76.14 33.92
C ASN A 434 36.84 75.52 35.03
N LEU A 435 37.28 74.27 34.85
CA LEU A 435 38.21 73.63 35.79
C LEU A 435 39.57 74.36 35.81
N ARG A 436 40.02 74.80 34.63
CA ARG A 436 41.26 75.58 34.47
C ARG A 436 41.13 77.02 35.00
N ALA A 437 39.94 77.62 34.90
CA ALA A 437 39.66 78.91 35.53
C ALA A 437 39.59 78.82 37.06
N GLU A 438 39.11 77.70 37.63
CA GLU A 438 39.18 77.44 39.08
C GLU A 438 40.63 77.18 39.55
N GLU A 439 41.45 76.47 38.75
CA GLU A 439 42.89 76.29 39.03
C GLU A 439 43.66 77.62 38.93
N ASP A 440 43.48 78.40 37.87
CA ASP A 440 44.11 79.72 37.69
C ASP A 440 43.69 80.70 38.81
N ALA A 441 42.42 80.69 39.24
CA ALA A 441 41.96 81.51 40.37
C ALA A 441 42.60 81.10 41.70
N ARG A 442 42.88 79.80 41.88
CA ARG A 442 43.55 79.27 43.07
C ARG A 442 45.03 79.63 43.09
N GLU A 443 45.69 79.60 41.93
CA GLU A 443 47.09 80.02 41.76
C GLU A 443 47.26 81.53 42.04
N VAL A 444 46.35 82.37 41.54
CA VAL A 444 46.31 83.82 41.84
C VAL A 444 46.02 84.09 43.33
N GLN A 445 45.18 83.27 43.97
CA GLN A 445 44.92 83.38 45.41
C GLN A 445 46.17 83.00 46.25
N GLU A 446 46.92 81.98 45.85
CA GLU A 446 48.17 81.59 46.51
C GLU A 446 49.27 82.64 46.35
N GLU A 447 49.41 83.27 45.16
CA GLU A 447 50.29 84.41 44.96
C GLU A 447 49.87 85.61 45.83
N HIS A 448 48.58 85.92 45.90
CA HIS A 448 48.06 86.98 46.75
C HIS A 448 48.36 86.73 48.24
N ASP A 449 48.11 85.52 48.74
CA ASP A 449 48.36 85.18 50.14
C ASP A 449 49.86 85.18 50.48
N THR A 450 50.71 84.84 49.51
CA THR A 450 52.18 84.97 49.62
C THR A 450 52.60 86.44 49.69
N LEU A 451 52.08 87.30 48.81
CA LEU A 451 52.34 88.74 48.85
C LEU A 451 51.82 89.40 50.13
N VAL A 452 50.70 88.94 50.67
CA VAL A 452 50.19 89.40 51.99
C VAL A 452 51.11 88.96 53.12
N ARG A 453 51.64 87.73 53.09
CA ARG A 453 52.65 87.29 54.06
C ARG A 453 53.94 88.10 53.95
N GLU A 454 54.47 88.31 52.75
CA GLU A 454 55.66 89.14 52.53
C GLU A 454 55.44 90.60 52.96
N LYS A 455 54.24 91.16 52.72
CA LYS A 455 53.84 92.48 53.25
C LYS A 455 53.83 92.47 54.77
N THR A 456 53.29 91.42 55.40
CA THR A 456 53.21 91.30 56.86
C THR A 456 54.61 91.15 57.46
N ASP A 457 55.48 90.36 56.85
CA ASP A 457 56.89 90.19 57.23
C ASP A 457 57.68 91.50 57.03
N LEU A 458 57.41 92.28 55.97
CA LEU A 458 57.99 93.61 55.78
C LEU A 458 57.45 94.61 56.81
N GLU A 459 56.15 94.57 57.15
CA GLU A 459 55.56 95.41 58.20
C GLU A 459 56.12 95.05 59.59
N GLU A 460 56.38 93.77 59.87
CA GLU A 460 57.06 93.30 61.07
C GLU A 460 58.55 93.68 61.07
N ALA A 461 59.25 93.58 59.95
CA ALA A 461 60.63 94.05 59.80
C ALA A 461 60.75 95.58 59.96
N ILE A 462 59.77 96.36 59.47
CA ILE A 462 59.68 97.81 59.69
C ILE A 462 59.37 98.13 61.17
N LYS A 463 58.56 97.30 61.86
CA LYS A 463 58.35 97.40 63.31
C LYS A 463 59.62 97.07 64.11
N ALA A 464 60.40 96.09 63.67
CA ALA A 464 61.68 95.72 64.28
C ALA A 464 62.76 96.81 64.08
N LEU A 465 62.74 97.52 62.94
CA LEU A 465 63.64 98.67 62.67
C LEU A 465 63.23 99.98 63.36
N ARG A 466 62.04 100.07 63.96
CA ARG A 466 61.59 101.22 64.78
C ARG A 466 61.68 101.00 66.29
N SER A 467 62.14 99.83 66.72
CA SER A 467 62.32 99.47 68.14
C SER A 467 63.77 99.07 68.48
N GLY A 468 64.72 99.44 67.63
CA GLY A 468 66.17 99.43 67.89
C GLY A 468 66.76 100.80 67.67
#